data_AF-A0A9J7YSU9-F1
#
_entry.id   AF-A0A9J7YSU9-F1
#
_cell.length_a   1.000
_cell.length_b   1.000
_cell.length_c   1.000
_cell.angle_alpha   90.00
_cell.angle_beta   90.00
_cell.angle_gamma   90.00
#
_symmetry.space_group_name_H-M   'P 1'
#
loop_
_entity.id
_entity.type
_entity.pdbx_description
1 polymer ?
#
loop_
_entity_poly.entity_id
_entity_poly.type
_entity_poly.pdbx_seq_one_letter_code
_entity_poly.pdbx_strand_id
1 'polypeptide(L)'
;MFCLLALQMAKDLNASVIYPDYSIYPKGSGPGQENLLNSNLNVRMGKKGDLSNFERGMVVGARRAGLSISQSAQLLGFSHTTISRVYKEWCEKGKTSSMQQSCGRKCLVDARGQRRMGRLIQADRRATLTEITTRYNRGMQQSFCEATTRTTLRRMGYNSRRPHRVPLISTTNRKKRLEFARAHQNWTVED
;
A
#
# COMPACT_ATOMS: atom_id res chain seq x y z
N MET A 1 24.94 10.87 37.34
CA MET A 1 25.08 10.12 38.62
C MET A 1 26.26 9.15 38.64
N PHE A 2 26.63 8.48 37.54
CA PHE A 2 27.76 7.54 37.53
C PHE A 2 29.16 8.19 37.68
N CYS A 3 29.37 9.42 37.21
CA CYS A 3 30.67 10.09 37.31
C CYS A 3 31.04 10.56 38.73
N LEU A 4 30.04 10.90 39.56
CA LEU A 4 30.29 11.38 40.93
C LEU A 4 30.66 10.23 41.88
N LEU A 5 30.10 9.03 41.68
CA LEU A 5 30.50 7.82 42.41
C LEU A 5 31.94 7.39 42.08
N ALA A 6 32.36 7.50 40.82
CA ALA A 6 33.73 7.19 40.41
C ALA A 6 34.79 8.13 41.03
N LEU A 7 34.44 9.41 41.24
CA LEU A 7 35.32 10.38 41.90
C LEU A 7 35.40 10.19 43.41
N GLN A 8 34.33 9.69 44.06
CA GLN A 8 34.34 9.37 45.48
C GLN A 8 35.24 8.15 45.76
N MET A 9 35.12 7.09 44.96
CA MET A 9 35.95 5.89 45.09
C MET A 9 37.45 6.16 44.87
N ALA A 10 37.79 7.14 44.03
CA ALA A 10 39.18 7.52 43.77
C ALA A 10 39.86 8.26 44.95
N LYS A 11 39.08 8.99 45.77
CA LYS A 11 39.60 9.69 46.96
C LYS A 11 39.91 8.74 48.11
N ASP A 12 39.12 7.67 48.26
CA ASP A 12 39.26 6.70 49.35
C ASP A 12 40.48 5.77 49.19
N LEU A 13 41.10 5.73 48.01
CA LEU A 13 42.25 4.87 47.68
C LEU A 13 43.60 5.62 47.61
N ASN A 14 43.62 6.94 47.88
CA ASN A 14 44.80 7.80 47.72
C ASN A 14 45.58 7.57 46.41
N ALA A 15 44.85 7.34 45.31
CA ALA A 15 45.41 7.04 44.00
C ALA A 15 45.24 8.25 43.07
N SER A 16 46.33 8.70 42.45
CA SER A 16 46.29 9.76 41.44
C SER A 16 45.63 9.23 40.17
N VAL A 17 44.45 9.75 39.82
CA VAL A 17 43.82 9.49 38.52
C VAL A 17 44.58 10.29 37.46
N ILE A 18 45.53 9.64 36.80
CA ILE A 18 46.22 10.19 35.61
C ILE A 18 45.22 10.11 34.45
N TYR A 19 44.66 11.24 34.04
CA TYR A 19 43.94 11.32 32.77
C TYR A 19 44.95 11.28 31.62
N PRO A 20 44.76 10.43 30.59
CA PRO A 20 45.61 10.46 29.41
C PRO A 20 45.47 11.81 28.69
N ASP A 21 46.60 12.40 28.30
CA ASP A 21 46.60 13.62 27.48
C ASP A 21 46.04 13.30 26.09
N TYR A 22 44.79 13.73 25.85
CA TYR A 22 44.10 13.56 24.57
C TYR A 22 44.67 14.46 23.46
N SER A 23 45.70 15.27 23.73
CA SER A 23 46.40 16.07 22.70
C SER A 23 47.26 15.23 21.74
N ILE A 24 47.57 13.98 22.10
CA ILE A 24 48.43 13.08 21.32
C ILE A 24 47.65 12.35 20.20
N TYR A 25 46.31 12.38 20.19
CA TYR A 25 45.53 11.79 19.09
C TYR A 25 45.67 12.65 17.83
N PRO A 26 46.28 12.13 16.73
CA PRO A 26 46.61 12.94 15.57
C PRO A 26 45.34 13.44 14.88
N LYS A 27 45.20 14.76 14.78
CA LYS A 27 44.20 15.40 13.93
C LYS A 27 44.59 15.16 12.48
N GLY A 28 43.91 14.22 11.83
CA GLY A 28 44.30 13.71 10.52
C GLY A 28 44.31 14.75 9.39
N SER A 29 45.40 14.77 8.63
CA SER A 29 45.42 15.28 7.23
C SER A 29 46.59 14.69 6.39
N GLY A 30 46.26 13.75 5.47
CA GLY A 30 46.90 13.37 4.17
C GLY A 30 48.39 12.94 4.09
N PRO A 31 48.95 12.43 2.94
CA PRO A 31 48.38 12.26 1.57
C PRO A 31 48.75 10.95 0.77
N GLY A 32 47.93 10.63 -0.25
CA GLY A 32 48.37 10.21 -1.61
C GLY A 32 48.97 8.82 -1.89
N GLN A 33 48.14 7.91 -2.44
CA GLN A 33 48.56 7.02 -3.54
C GLN A 33 47.33 6.66 -4.41
N GLU A 34 47.36 7.23 -5.62
CA GLU A 34 46.84 6.75 -6.90
C GLU A 34 45.37 6.32 -7.05
N ASN A 35 44.65 7.25 -7.66
CA ASN A 35 43.44 7.06 -8.45
C ASN A 35 43.53 5.85 -9.37
N LEU A 36 42.58 4.91 -9.25
CA LEU A 36 42.00 4.21 -10.41
C LEU A 36 40.68 3.49 -10.08
N LEU A 37 39.82 4.05 -9.22
CA LEU A 37 38.37 3.72 -9.22
C LEU A 37 37.54 4.97 -8.85
N ASN A 38 37.82 6.08 -9.52
CA ASN A 38 36.82 7.14 -9.69
C ASN A 38 35.75 6.67 -10.68
N SER A 39 35.02 5.61 -10.34
CA SER A 39 33.67 5.46 -10.86
C SER A 39 32.78 6.25 -9.91
N ASN A 40 32.33 7.40 -10.37
CA ASN A 40 31.13 8.06 -9.87
C ASN A 40 29.98 7.04 -9.87
N LEU A 41 29.91 6.21 -8.83
CA LEU A 41 28.71 5.45 -8.54
C LEU A 41 27.74 6.51 -8.04
N ASN A 42 26.92 7.00 -8.98
CA ASN A 42 25.77 7.85 -8.72
C ASN A 42 25.00 7.24 -7.54
N VAL A 43 25.28 7.71 -6.33
CA VAL A 43 24.50 7.37 -5.15
C VAL A 43 23.08 7.68 -5.55
N ARG A 44 22.22 6.65 -5.55
CA ARG A 44 20.85 6.78 -6.05
C ARG A 44 20.06 7.66 -5.09
N MET A 45 20.25 8.96 -5.22
CA MET A 45 19.63 10.03 -4.45
C MET A 45 18.37 10.46 -5.18
N GLY A 46 17.22 10.08 -4.65
CA GLY A 46 15.91 10.41 -5.18
C GLY A 46 14.81 9.66 -4.44
N LYS A 47 13.58 10.18 -4.43
CA LYS A 47 12.40 9.47 -3.90
C LYS A 47 12.11 8.24 -4.77
N LYS A 48 12.77 7.12 -4.50
CA LYS A 48 12.41 5.80 -5.05
C LYS A 48 11.46 5.09 -4.09
N GLY A 49 10.66 4.18 -4.64
CA GLY A 49 9.88 3.24 -3.85
C GLY A 49 10.75 2.31 -2.99
N ASP A 50 10.13 1.45 -2.20
CA ASP A 50 10.83 0.50 -1.34
C ASP A 50 11.81 -0.39 -2.13
N LEU A 51 12.91 -0.79 -1.48
CA LEU A 51 13.87 -1.72 -2.07
C LEU A 51 13.23 -3.05 -2.36
N SER A 52 13.60 -3.64 -3.50
CA SER A 52 13.23 -5.01 -3.82
C SER A 52 13.80 -6.00 -2.80
N ASN A 53 13.16 -7.16 -2.66
CA ASN A 53 13.63 -8.21 -1.75
C ASN A 53 15.07 -8.64 -2.07
N PHE A 54 15.45 -8.64 -3.35
CA PHE A 54 16.80 -8.94 -3.79
C PHE A 54 17.80 -7.89 -3.33
N GLU A 55 17.51 -6.59 -3.54
CA GLU A 55 18.38 -5.51 -3.07
C GLU A 55 18.53 -5.51 -1.55
N ARG A 56 17.44 -5.76 -0.82
CA ARG A 56 17.52 -5.93 0.65
C ARG A 56 18.40 -7.13 1.03
N GLY A 57 18.37 -8.20 0.25
CA GLY A 57 19.23 -9.37 0.43
C GLY A 57 20.71 -9.05 0.21
N MET A 58 21.03 -8.25 -0.80
CA MET A 58 22.39 -7.77 -1.03
C MET A 58 22.90 -6.94 0.16
N VAL A 59 22.07 -6.07 0.73
CA VAL A 59 22.42 -5.28 1.92
C VAL A 59 22.73 -6.18 3.12
N VAL A 60 21.87 -7.16 3.39
CA VAL A 60 22.09 -8.12 4.49
C VAL A 60 23.34 -8.95 4.24
N GLY A 61 23.55 -9.44 3.02
CA GLY A 61 24.73 -10.20 2.63
C GLY A 61 26.03 -9.43 2.83
N ALA A 62 26.10 -8.19 2.33
CA ALA A 62 27.25 -7.30 2.50
C ALA A 62 27.60 -7.08 3.98
N ARG A 63 26.59 -6.83 4.81
CA ARG A 63 26.78 -6.63 6.25
C ARG A 63 27.21 -7.90 6.98
N ARG A 64 26.68 -9.07 6.61
CA ARG A 64 27.11 -10.37 7.16
C ARG A 64 28.52 -10.76 6.72
N ALA A 65 28.97 -10.28 5.57
CA ALA A 65 30.35 -10.42 5.09
C ALA A 65 31.36 -9.49 5.81
N GLY A 66 30.90 -8.68 6.79
CA GLY A 66 31.77 -7.82 7.59
C GLY A 66 32.04 -6.43 6.99
N LEU A 67 31.47 -6.10 5.82
CA LEU A 67 31.63 -4.78 5.21
C LEU A 67 30.98 -3.70 6.08
N SER A 68 31.65 -2.56 6.26
CA SER A 68 31.11 -1.41 6.99
C SER A 68 29.86 -0.82 6.31
N ILE A 69 29.11 0.04 7.01
CA ILE A 69 27.92 0.70 6.42
C ILE A 69 28.34 1.54 5.21
N SER A 70 29.44 2.28 5.31
CA SER A 70 29.97 3.12 4.23
C SER A 70 30.43 2.27 3.04
N GLN A 71 31.16 1.17 3.28
CA GLN A 71 31.59 0.26 2.22
C GLN A 71 30.39 -0.39 1.53
N SER A 72 29.37 -0.80 2.29
CA SER A 72 28.14 -1.40 1.73
C SER A 72 27.35 -0.39 0.91
N ALA A 73 27.26 0.86 1.37
CA ALA A 73 26.61 1.96 0.66
C ALA A 73 27.31 2.29 -0.66
N GLN A 74 28.65 2.36 -0.65
CA GLN A 74 29.46 2.57 -1.84
C GLN A 74 29.32 1.40 -2.82
N LEU A 75 29.46 0.16 -2.34
CA LEU A 75 29.38 -1.05 -3.16
C LEU A 75 28.02 -1.20 -3.85
N LEU A 76 26.94 -0.97 -3.11
CA LEU A 76 25.57 -1.19 -3.60
C LEU A 76 24.93 0.06 -4.20
N GLY A 77 25.57 1.23 -4.08
CA GLY A 77 25.05 2.52 -4.55
C GLY A 77 23.80 3.01 -3.80
N PHE A 78 23.61 2.59 -2.54
CA PHE A 78 22.50 3.01 -1.68
C PHE A 78 22.94 4.04 -0.64
N SER A 79 21.99 4.82 -0.14
CA SER A 79 22.28 5.76 0.95
C SER A 79 22.62 5.04 2.26
N HIS A 80 23.43 5.69 3.12
CA HIS A 80 23.80 5.14 4.43
C HIS A 80 22.56 4.87 5.30
N THR A 81 21.55 5.73 5.23
CA THR A 81 20.30 5.58 5.98
C THR A 81 19.50 4.37 5.49
N THR A 82 19.50 4.10 4.19
CA THR A 82 18.90 2.89 3.61
C THR A 82 19.57 1.62 4.12
N ILE A 83 20.91 1.56 4.04
CA ILE A 83 21.69 0.40 4.52
C ILE A 83 21.41 0.16 6.01
N SER A 84 21.51 1.22 6.83
CA SER A 84 21.27 1.14 8.27
C SER A 84 19.84 0.69 8.60
N ARG A 85 18.83 1.23 7.91
CA ARG A 85 17.42 0.87 8.12
C ARG A 85 17.16 -0.59 7.77
N VAL A 86 17.60 -1.04 6.58
CA VAL A 86 17.38 -2.42 6.13
C VAL A 86 18.08 -3.42 7.05
N TYR A 87 19.32 -3.14 7.43
CA TYR A 87 20.07 -4.02 8.32
C TYR A 87 19.43 -4.10 9.72
N LYS A 88 19.00 -2.96 10.29
CA LYS A 88 18.26 -2.92 11.55
C LYS A 88 16.94 -3.71 11.48
N GLU A 89 16.15 -3.49 10.43
CA GLU A 89 14.89 -4.22 10.23
C GLU A 89 15.13 -5.74 10.12
N TRP A 90 16.23 -6.17 9.49
CA TRP A 90 16.62 -7.58 9.42
C TRP A 90 17.05 -8.12 10.78
N CYS A 91 17.85 -7.39 11.55
CA CYS A 91 18.25 -7.81 12.90
C CYS A 91 17.05 -7.98 13.84
N GLU A 92 16.05 -7.11 13.74
CA GLU A 92 14.85 -7.16 14.58
C GLU A 92 13.86 -8.25 14.16
N LYS A 93 13.64 -8.43 12.85
CA LYS A 93 12.56 -9.28 12.31
C LYS A 93 13.03 -10.60 11.71
N GLY A 94 14.33 -10.77 11.50
CA GLY A 94 14.94 -11.92 10.83
C GLY A 94 14.55 -12.09 9.36
N LYS A 95 13.90 -11.08 8.75
CA LYS A 95 13.34 -11.16 7.40
C LYS A 95 13.92 -10.07 6.50
N THR A 96 14.26 -10.48 5.29
CA THR A 96 14.79 -9.61 4.25
C THR A 96 13.67 -8.95 3.43
N SER A 97 12.43 -9.45 3.54
CA SER A 97 11.29 -8.92 2.81
C SER A 97 10.71 -7.67 3.46
N SER A 98 10.27 -6.72 2.63
CA SER A 98 9.43 -5.62 3.11
C SER A 98 8.04 -6.14 3.43
N MET A 99 7.69 -6.22 4.71
CA MET A 99 6.31 -6.48 5.14
C MET A 99 5.41 -5.25 5.02
N GLN A 100 5.85 -4.15 4.37
CA GLN A 100 4.95 -3.05 4.03
C GLN A 100 3.97 -3.56 2.96
N GLN A 101 2.94 -4.27 3.41
CA GLN A 101 1.71 -4.42 2.66
C GLN A 101 1.27 -3.00 2.33
N SER A 102 1.04 -2.71 1.05
CA SER A 102 0.55 -1.40 0.64
C SER A 102 -0.79 -1.16 1.33
N CYS A 103 -0.77 -0.48 2.47
CA CYS A 103 -1.97 -0.10 3.18
C CYS A 103 -2.54 1.12 2.46
N GLY A 104 -3.35 0.84 1.44
CA GLY A 104 -4.15 1.88 0.79
C GLY A 104 -5.12 2.51 1.79
N ARG A 105 -5.70 3.65 1.40
CA ARG A 105 -6.78 4.28 2.17
C ARG A 105 -7.89 3.27 2.43
N LYS A 106 -8.28 3.09 3.69
CA LYS A 106 -9.41 2.23 4.08
C LYS A 106 -10.68 2.68 3.35
N CYS A 107 -11.50 1.70 2.96
CA CYS A 107 -12.79 1.99 2.35
C CYS A 107 -13.71 2.67 3.37
N LEU A 108 -14.46 3.67 2.93
CA LEU A 108 -15.43 4.36 3.79
C LEU A 108 -16.57 3.43 4.22
N VAL A 109 -16.97 2.52 3.33
CA VAL A 109 -17.96 1.48 3.63
C VAL A 109 -17.24 0.22 4.08
N ASP A 110 -17.53 -0.20 5.31
CA ASP A 110 -17.03 -1.44 5.90
C ASP A 110 -17.84 -2.66 5.43
N ALA A 111 -17.40 -3.86 5.84
CA ALA A 111 -18.09 -5.10 5.47
C ALA A 111 -19.54 -5.16 5.99
N ARG A 112 -19.87 -4.50 7.11
CA ARG A 112 -21.24 -4.42 7.64
C ARG A 112 -22.09 -3.49 6.77
N GLY A 113 -21.56 -2.33 6.40
CA GLY A 113 -22.20 -1.38 5.50
C GLY A 113 -22.49 -1.99 4.13
N GLN A 114 -21.56 -2.75 3.57
CA GLN A 114 -21.78 -3.51 2.33
C GLN A 114 -22.93 -4.52 2.48
N ARG A 115 -22.97 -5.30 3.56
CA ARG A 115 -24.08 -6.23 3.83
C ARG A 115 -25.44 -5.53 3.94
N ARG A 116 -25.50 -4.36 4.57
CA ARG A 116 -26.74 -3.55 4.64
C ARG A 116 -27.15 -3.04 3.27
N MET A 117 -26.20 -2.56 2.47
CA MET A 117 -26.45 -2.12 1.10
C MET A 117 -26.98 -3.27 0.23
N GLY A 118 -26.42 -4.48 0.38
CA GLY A 118 -26.93 -5.68 -0.28
C GLY A 118 -28.38 -6.00 0.07
N ARG A 119 -28.77 -5.88 1.34
CA ARG A 119 -30.17 -6.06 1.77
C ARG A 119 -31.11 -5.03 1.15
N LEU A 120 -30.70 -3.76 1.05
CA LEU A 120 -31.52 -2.71 0.41
C LEU A 120 -31.79 -3.02 -1.06
N ILE A 121 -30.78 -3.49 -1.80
CA ILE A 121 -30.90 -3.86 -3.22
C ILE A 121 -31.77 -5.11 -3.39
N GLN A 122 -31.62 -6.10 -2.50
CA GLN A 122 -32.41 -7.32 -2.57
C GLN A 122 -33.90 -7.04 -2.30
N ALA A 123 -34.20 -6.12 -1.39
CA ALA A 123 -35.57 -5.67 -1.12
C ALA A 123 -36.19 -4.93 -2.31
N ASP A 124 -35.40 -4.09 -3.00
CA ASP A 124 -35.88 -3.32 -4.15
C ASP A 124 -34.85 -3.32 -5.28
N ARG A 125 -34.97 -4.30 -6.18
CA ARG A 125 -34.03 -4.50 -7.30
C ARG A 125 -34.10 -3.42 -8.37
N ARG A 126 -35.13 -2.56 -8.34
CA ARG A 126 -35.35 -1.48 -9.31
C ARG A 126 -34.97 -0.11 -8.75
N ALA A 127 -34.59 -0.05 -7.48
CA ALA A 127 -34.22 1.20 -6.81
C ALA A 127 -33.10 1.93 -7.56
N THR A 128 -33.25 3.24 -7.69
CA THR A 128 -32.24 4.10 -8.31
C THR A 128 -31.06 4.34 -7.35
N LEU A 129 -29.94 4.82 -7.88
CA LEU A 129 -28.74 5.09 -7.06
C LEU A 129 -29.02 6.13 -5.96
N THR A 130 -29.81 7.16 -6.28
CA THR A 130 -30.26 8.22 -5.36
C THR A 130 -31.13 7.64 -4.24
N GLU A 131 -32.08 6.77 -4.58
CA GLU A 131 -32.95 6.06 -3.63
C GLU A 131 -32.16 5.13 -2.71
N ILE A 132 -31.20 4.37 -3.25
CA ILE A 132 -30.34 3.50 -2.44
C ILE A 132 -29.53 4.34 -1.46
N THR A 133 -28.97 5.47 -1.92
CA THR A 133 -28.15 6.35 -1.10
C THR A 133 -28.97 7.01 0.02
N THR A 134 -30.16 7.53 -0.30
CA THR A 134 -31.06 8.14 0.69
C THR A 134 -31.59 7.13 1.70
N ARG A 135 -32.01 5.94 1.26
CA ARG A 135 -32.44 4.84 2.15
C ARG A 135 -31.29 4.36 3.03
N TYR A 136 -30.08 4.28 2.49
CA TYR A 136 -28.89 3.92 3.27
C TYR A 136 -28.58 4.99 4.32
N ASN A 137 -28.61 6.27 3.95
CA ASN A 137 -28.28 7.35 4.89
C ASN A 137 -29.31 7.53 6.01
N ARG A 138 -30.54 7.02 5.83
CA ARG A 138 -31.57 7.04 6.87
C ARG A 138 -31.08 6.32 8.13
N GLY A 139 -30.99 7.08 9.23
CA GLY A 139 -30.56 6.58 10.55
C GLY A 139 -29.06 6.37 10.71
N MET A 140 -28.23 6.87 9.78
CA MET A 140 -26.77 6.81 9.89
C MET A 140 -26.21 8.12 10.43
N GLN A 141 -25.22 8.03 11.32
CA GLN A 141 -24.48 9.20 11.84
C GLN A 141 -23.59 9.84 10.76
N GLN A 142 -23.10 9.03 9.82
CA GLN A 142 -22.31 9.47 8.68
C GLN A 142 -23.05 9.16 7.38
N SER A 143 -23.37 10.21 6.61
CA SER A 143 -23.99 10.08 5.30
C SER A 143 -22.95 9.82 4.22
N PHE A 144 -23.34 9.07 3.20
CA PHE A 144 -22.54 8.82 2.01
C PHE A 144 -23.10 9.58 0.81
N CYS A 145 -22.20 10.04 -0.06
CA CYS A 145 -22.60 10.57 -1.36
C CYS A 145 -22.83 9.42 -2.36
N GLU A 146 -23.57 9.71 -3.43
CA GLU A 146 -23.89 8.73 -4.47
C GLU A 146 -22.65 8.12 -5.13
N ALA A 147 -21.55 8.87 -5.23
CA ALA A 147 -20.30 8.38 -5.79
C ALA A 147 -19.71 7.24 -4.94
N THR A 148 -19.76 7.37 -3.60
CA THR A 148 -19.36 6.31 -2.68
C THR A 148 -20.28 5.10 -2.80
N THR A 149 -21.60 5.32 -2.85
CA THR A 149 -22.58 4.25 -3.06
C THR A 149 -22.28 3.50 -4.35
N ARG A 150 -22.12 4.20 -5.48
CA ARG A 150 -21.81 3.61 -6.79
C ARG A 150 -20.53 2.79 -6.80
N THR A 151 -19.46 3.34 -6.21
CA THR A 151 -18.16 2.65 -6.13
C THR A 151 -18.27 1.38 -5.30
N THR A 152 -19.02 1.43 -4.19
CA THR A 152 -19.24 0.30 -3.31
C THR A 152 -20.07 -0.78 -3.99
N LEU A 153 -21.15 -0.39 -4.67
CA LEU A 153 -21.99 -1.30 -5.46
C LEU A 153 -21.18 -2.04 -6.54
N ARG A 154 -20.33 -1.33 -7.29
CA ARG A 154 -19.45 -1.94 -8.30
C ARG A 154 -18.47 -2.95 -7.69
N ARG A 155 -17.87 -2.63 -6.53
CA ARG A 155 -16.99 -3.55 -5.80
C ARG A 155 -17.72 -4.81 -5.32
N MET A 156 -19.00 -4.68 -4.99
CA MET A 156 -19.88 -5.80 -4.64
C MET A 156 -20.38 -6.58 -5.87
N GLY A 157 -20.03 -6.17 -7.10
CA GLY A 157 -20.45 -6.81 -8.34
C GLY A 157 -21.78 -6.34 -8.92
N TYR A 158 -22.41 -5.29 -8.36
CA TYR A 158 -23.63 -4.71 -8.90
C TYR A 158 -23.33 -3.72 -10.02
N ASN A 159 -24.07 -3.86 -11.12
CA ASN A 159 -24.01 -2.98 -12.28
C ASN A 159 -25.40 -2.39 -12.56
N SER A 160 -25.43 -1.16 -13.06
CA SER A 160 -26.67 -0.54 -13.54
C SER A 160 -27.24 -1.34 -14.70
N ARG A 161 -28.55 -1.61 -14.68
CA ARG A 161 -29.27 -2.22 -15.81
C ARG A 161 -30.33 -1.28 -16.33
N ARG A 162 -30.53 -1.29 -17.65
CA ARG A 162 -31.65 -0.59 -18.29
C ARG A 162 -32.86 -1.53 -18.27
N PRO A 163 -34.04 -1.09 -17.78
CA PRO A 163 -35.27 -1.85 -17.92
C PRO A 163 -35.56 -2.15 -19.40
N HIS A 164 -36.19 -3.29 -19.68
CA HIS A 164 -36.62 -3.63 -21.03
C HIS A 164 -37.69 -2.62 -21.48
N ARG A 165 -37.51 -1.99 -22.65
CA ARG A 165 -38.40 -0.90 -23.11
C ARG A 165 -39.79 -1.37 -23.52
N VAL A 166 -39.91 -2.64 -23.87
CA VAL A 166 -41.18 -3.25 -24.28
C VAL A 166 -41.60 -4.34 -23.28
N PRO A 167 -42.91 -4.51 -23.02
CA PRO A 167 -43.39 -5.63 -22.22
C PRO A 167 -42.91 -6.95 -22.82
N LEU A 168 -42.57 -7.91 -21.96
CA LEU A 168 -42.30 -9.27 -22.41
C LEU A 168 -43.61 -9.84 -22.99
N ILE A 169 -43.61 -10.17 -24.28
CA ILE A 169 -44.76 -10.81 -24.92
C ILE A 169 -44.95 -12.17 -24.27
N SER A 170 -46.15 -12.43 -23.73
CA SER A 170 -46.51 -13.73 -23.16
C SER A 170 -46.39 -14.85 -24.20
N THR A 171 -46.19 -16.08 -23.74
CA THR A 171 -46.13 -17.26 -24.63
C THR A 171 -47.39 -17.39 -25.47
N THR A 172 -48.56 -17.14 -24.89
CA THR A 172 -49.86 -17.11 -25.59
C THR A 172 -49.91 -16.04 -26.67
N ASN A 173 -49.49 -14.81 -26.37
CA ASN A 173 -49.51 -13.73 -27.36
C ASN A 173 -48.49 -13.95 -28.48
N ARG A 174 -47.35 -14.62 -28.20
CA ARG A 174 -46.42 -15.05 -29.26
C ARG A 174 -47.06 -16.04 -30.23
N LYS A 175 -47.78 -17.05 -29.71
CA LYS A 175 -48.51 -18.02 -30.55
C LYS A 175 -49.57 -17.35 -31.41
N LYS A 176 -50.44 -16.53 -30.80
CA LYS A 176 -51.49 -15.80 -31.54
C LYS A 176 -50.93 -14.90 -32.63
N ARG A 177 -49.85 -14.17 -32.34
CA ARG A 177 -49.17 -13.33 -33.34
C ARG A 177 -48.57 -14.15 -34.48
N LEU A 178 -48.00 -15.32 -34.17
CA LEU A 178 -47.45 -16.23 -35.18
C LEU A 178 -48.55 -16.85 -36.05
N GLU A 179 -49.64 -17.32 -35.44
CA GLU A 179 -50.82 -17.86 -36.13
C GLU A 179 -51.43 -16.79 -37.04
N PHE A 180 -51.61 -15.57 -36.53
CA PHE A 180 -52.10 -14.44 -37.32
C PHE A 180 -51.20 -14.14 -38.52
N ALA A 181 -49.88 -14.04 -38.30
CA ALA A 181 -48.92 -13.77 -39.37
C ALA A 181 -48.90 -14.88 -40.44
N ARG A 182 -49.09 -16.15 -40.03
CA ARG A 182 -49.20 -17.28 -40.96
C ARG A 182 -50.50 -17.23 -41.76
N ALA A 183 -51.62 -16.93 -41.11
CA ALA A 183 -52.93 -16.86 -41.76
C ALA A 183 -53.04 -15.70 -42.76
N HIS A 184 -52.32 -14.60 -42.52
CA HIS A 184 -52.35 -13.39 -43.35
C HIS A 184 -51.03 -13.22 -44.14
N GLN A 185 -50.38 -14.32 -44.55
CA GLN A 185 -49.09 -14.27 -45.26
C GLN A 185 -49.15 -13.53 -46.60
N ASN A 186 -50.29 -13.61 -47.28
CA ASN A 186 -50.50 -13.05 -48.61
C ASN A 186 -51.50 -11.89 -48.60
N TRP A 187 -51.68 -11.21 -47.47
CA TRP A 187 -52.64 -10.11 -47.37
C TRP A 187 -52.23 -8.97 -48.31
N THR A 188 -53.11 -8.64 -49.25
CA THR A 188 -52.94 -7.51 -50.17
C THR A 188 -53.80 -6.33 -49.72
N VAL A 189 -53.52 -5.13 -50.23
CA VAL A 189 -54.24 -3.89 -49.83
C VAL A 189 -55.72 -3.91 -50.27
N GLU A 190 -56.10 -4.88 -51.10
CA GLU A 190 -57.42 -5.01 -51.72
C GLU A 190 -58.36 -5.99 -50.98
N ASP A 191 -57.87 -6.69 -49.93
CA ASP A 191 -58.64 -7.59 -49.05
C ASP A 191 -59.10 -6.94 -47.73
#